data_AF-A0A965MTN7-F1
#
_entry.id   AF-A0A965MTN7-F1
#
_cell.length_a   1.000
_cell.length_b   1.000
_cell.length_c   1.000
_cell.angle_alpha   90.00
_cell.angle_beta   90.00
_cell.angle_gamma   90.00
#
_symmetry.space_group_name_H-M   'P 1'
#
loop_
_entity.id
_entity.type
_entity.pdbx_description
1 polymer ?
#
loop_
_entity_poly.entity_id
_entity_poly.type
_entity_poly.pdbx_seq_one_letter_code
_entity_poly.pdbx_strand_id
1 'polypeptide(L)'
;MRKPNKYPSKYSNGKTVSAAQYITEIICERKAYNNKQDLHYKFWITKDWSAYYRNQIASAHKLLKTYSDTAIVKALNNKKAAKIYSLRAPHLIPLIEEEQKQLDSQNKDLSISIDRSDKKIFRQTQQQNNIISRLKDLDNEF
;
A
#
# COMPACT_ATOMS: atom_id res chain seq x y z
N MET A 1 20.28 6.57 7.72
CA MET A 1 19.89 5.91 6.45
C MET A 1 18.45 5.40 6.58
N ARG A 2 17.51 5.80 5.71
CA ARG A 2 16.17 5.19 5.65
C ARG A 2 16.35 3.71 5.24
N LYS A 3 15.81 2.76 6.00
CA LYS A 3 15.81 1.34 5.60
C LYS A 3 15.03 1.22 4.29
N PRO A 4 15.53 0.44 3.30
CA PRO A 4 14.77 0.21 2.08
C PRO A 4 13.52 -0.60 2.43
N ASN A 5 12.35 -0.04 2.13
CA ASN A 5 11.10 -0.78 2.24
C ASN A 5 11.15 -1.98 1.28
N LYS A 6 10.77 -3.13 1.83
CA LYS A 6 10.76 -4.41 1.13
C LYS A 6 9.33 -4.72 0.69
N TYR A 7 9.14 -4.97 -0.59
CA TYR A 7 7.82 -5.24 -1.17
C TYR A 7 7.73 -6.70 -1.64
N PRO A 8 6.57 -7.36 -1.52
CA PRO A 8 6.38 -8.70 -2.06
C PRO A 8 6.38 -8.66 -3.59
N SER A 9 7.22 -9.47 -4.24
CA SER A 9 7.24 -9.58 -5.70
C SER A 9 6.45 -10.79 -6.19
N LYS A 10 5.61 -10.56 -7.20
CA LYS A 10 4.88 -11.62 -7.92
C LYS A 10 5.83 -12.43 -8.81
N TYR A 11 6.86 -11.80 -9.36
CA TYR A 11 7.72 -12.36 -10.40
C TYR A 11 9.07 -12.86 -9.89
N SER A 12 9.30 -12.82 -8.57
CA SER A 12 10.55 -13.26 -7.91
C SER A 12 10.37 -14.47 -6.98
N ASN A 13 9.33 -15.30 -7.20
CA ASN A 13 9.07 -16.54 -6.44
C ASN A 13 8.92 -16.29 -4.93
N GLY A 14 8.01 -15.37 -4.55
CA GLY A 14 7.72 -15.06 -3.14
C GLY A 14 8.79 -14.24 -2.42
N LYS A 15 9.87 -13.83 -3.11
CA LYS A 15 10.92 -13.00 -2.52
C LYS A 15 10.47 -11.55 -2.37
N THR A 16 11.04 -10.88 -1.37
CA THR A 16 10.92 -9.43 -1.24
C THR A 16 11.87 -8.71 -2.18
N VAL A 17 11.40 -7.65 -2.82
CA VAL A 17 12.16 -6.81 -3.76
C VAL A 17 12.22 -5.37 -3.28
N SER A 18 13.06 -4.58 -3.94
CA SER A 18 13.17 -3.14 -3.68
C SER A 18 11.92 -2.40 -4.17
N ALA A 19 11.66 -1.22 -3.60
CA ALA A 19 10.59 -0.33 -4.06
C ALA A 19 10.66 -0.06 -5.57
N ALA A 20 11.86 0.19 -6.11
CA ALA A 20 12.06 0.49 -7.53
C ALA A 20 11.64 -0.70 -8.42
N GLN A 21 12.03 -1.92 -8.02
CA GLN A 21 11.65 -3.13 -8.74
C GLN A 21 10.13 -3.35 -8.67
N TYR A 22 9.53 -3.22 -7.48
CA TYR A 22 8.09 -3.39 -7.30
C TYR A 22 7.27 -2.41 -8.16
N ILE A 23 7.63 -1.13 -8.15
CA ILE A 23 7.02 -0.10 -9.01
C ILE A 23 7.14 -0.46 -10.49
N THR A 24 8.29 -0.98 -10.90
CA THR A 24 8.55 -1.38 -12.28
C THR A 24 7.73 -2.61 -12.67
N GLU A 25 7.59 -3.59 -11.77
CA GLU A 25 6.77 -4.79 -11.96
C GLU A 25 5.31 -4.43 -12.23
N ILE A 26 4.73 -3.51 -11.45
CA ILE A 26 3.35 -3.01 -11.66
C ILE A 26 3.17 -2.44 -13.07
N ILE A 27 4.11 -1.63 -13.54
CA ILE A 27 4.03 -0.99 -14.86
C ILE A 27 4.20 -2.02 -15.99
N CYS A 28 5.10 -2.99 -15.82
CA CYS A 28 5.25 -4.07 -16.79
C CYS A 28 4.00 -4.94 -16.86
N GLU A 29 3.40 -5.26 -15.72
CA GLU A 29 2.14 -6.01 -15.62
C GLU A 29 1.01 -5.28 -16.38
N ARG A 30 0.88 -3.96 -16.20
CA ARG A 30 -0.10 -3.15 -16.94
C ARG A 30 0.13 -3.15 -18.44
N LYS A 31 1.38 -3.02 -18.85
CA LYS A 31 1.72 -3.08 -20.27
C LYS A 31 1.38 -4.46 -20.85
N ALA A 32 1.66 -5.53 -20.11
CA ALA A 32 1.36 -6.89 -20.54
C ALA A 32 -0.15 -7.09 -20.69
N TYR A 33 -0.92 -6.66 -19.68
CA TYR A 33 -2.38 -6.66 -19.72
C TYR A 33 -2.94 -5.87 -20.92
N ASN A 34 -2.41 -4.66 -21.18
CA ASN A 34 -2.82 -3.87 -22.33
C ASN A 34 -2.48 -4.55 -23.67
N ASN A 35 -1.36 -5.27 -23.72
CA ASN A 35 -0.95 -6.03 -24.90
C ASN A 35 -1.64 -7.40 -25.02
N LYS A 36 -2.52 -7.77 -24.07
CA LYS A 36 -3.14 -9.11 -23.98
C LYS A 36 -2.10 -10.22 -23.89
N GLN A 37 -1.00 -9.96 -23.18
CA GLN A 37 0.08 -10.91 -22.93
C GLN A 37 0.21 -11.18 -21.44
N ASP A 38 0.61 -12.40 -21.10
CA ASP A 38 0.96 -12.74 -19.72
C ASP A 38 2.44 -12.46 -19.44
N LEU A 39 2.71 -11.96 -18.25
CA LEU A 39 4.06 -11.68 -17.79
C LEU A 39 4.58 -12.88 -16.99
N HIS A 40 5.62 -13.54 -17.49
CA HIS A 40 6.15 -14.75 -16.86
C HIS A 40 7.20 -14.46 -15.76
N TYR A 41 7.58 -15.50 -15.01
CA TYR A 41 8.65 -15.42 -14.02
C TYR A 41 9.97 -14.95 -14.64
N LYS A 42 10.67 -13.99 -13.99
CA LYS A 42 11.91 -13.37 -14.52
C LYS A 42 11.79 -12.77 -15.93
N PHE A 43 10.64 -12.21 -16.28
CA PHE A 43 10.40 -11.58 -17.59
C PHE A 43 11.49 -10.58 -18.02
N TRP A 44 12.12 -9.88 -17.08
CA TRP A 44 13.19 -8.90 -17.35
C TRP A 44 14.45 -9.48 -18.02
N ILE A 45 14.60 -10.82 -18.08
CA ILE A 45 15.70 -11.48 -18.79
C ILE A 45 15.40 -11.64 -20.28
N THR A 46 14.12 -11.69 -20.67
CA THR A 46 13.73 -11.91 -22.07
C THR A 46 14.02 -10.70 -22.95
N LYS A 47 14.29 -10.95 -24.24
CA LYS A 47 14.63 -9.88 -25.20
C LYS A 47 13.52 -8.84 -25.30
N ASP A 48 12.26 -9.29 -25.31
CA ASP A 48 11.09 -8.42 -25.50
C ASP A 48 10.86 -7.45 -24.33
N TRP A 49 11.10 -7.91 -23.11
CA TRP A 49 10.84 -7.11 -21.92
C TRP A 49 12.07 -6.44 -21.31
N SER A 50 13.27 -6.98 -21.52
CA SER A 50 14.48 -6.50 -20.83
C SER A 50 14.78 -5.04 -21.13
N ALA A 51 14.65 -4.60 -22.39
CA ALA A 51 14.86 -3.20 -22.77
C ALA A 51 13.83 -2.28 -22.12
N TYR A 52 12.56 -2.69 -22.12
CA TYR A 52 11.49 -1.91 -21.51
C TYR A 52 11.64 -1.83 -19.98
N TYR A 53 11.93 -2.95 -19.33
CA TYR A 53 12.18 -3.03 -17.90
C TYR A 53 13.35 -2.13 -17.46
N ARG A 54 14.49 -2.19 -18.16
CA ARG A 54 15.65 -1.32 -17.88
C ARG A 54 15.31 0.16 -17.98
N ASN A 55 14.48 0.54 -18.95
CA ASN A 55 14.03 1.92 -19.11
C ASN A 55 13.08 2.37 -17.98
N GLN A 56 12.20 1.48 -17.53
CA GLN A 56 11.27 1.79 -16.45
C GLN A 56 11.97 1.82 -15.09
N ILE A 57 12.88 0.88 -14.79
CA ILE A 57 13.57 0.85 -13.48
C ILE A 57 14.43 2.09 -13.26
N ALA A 58 15.10 2.59 -14.31
CA ALA A 58 15.81 3.87 -14.25
C ALA A 58 14.88 5.05 -13.95
N SER A 59 13.66 5.03 -14.50
CA SER A 59 12.65 6.05 -14.26
C SER A 59 12.08 5.94 -12.83
N ALA A 60 11.88 4.72 -12.32
CA ALA A 60 11.46 4.47 -10.94
C ALA A 60 12.46 5.04 -9.94
N HIS A 61 13.77 4.80 -10.15
CA HIS A 61 14.81 5.38 -9.32
C HIS A 61 14.82 6.91 -9.33
N LYS A 62 14.52 7.54 -10.47
CA LYS A 62 14.38 9.01 -10.54
C LYS A 62 13.22 9.50 -9.67
N LEU A 63 12.05 8.86 -9.76
CA LEU A 63 10.88 9.21 -8.94
C LEU A 63 11.13 9.01 -7.45
N LEU A 64 11.81 7.94 -7.06
CA LEU A 64 12.16 7.64 -5.67
C LEU A 64 13.15 8.62 -5.04
N LYS A 65 13.83 9.47 -5.82
CA LYS A 65 14.64 10.57 -5.28
C LYS A 65 13.79 11.74 -4.81
N THR A 66 12.62 11.94 -5.42
CA THR A 66 11.76 13.10 -5.18
C THR A 66 10.59 12.76 -4.26
N TYR A 67 10.00 11.58 -4.43
CA TYR A 67 8.78 11.17 -3.74
C TYR A 67 9.01 9.94 -2.86
N SER A 68 8.15 9.76 -1.85
CA SER A 68 8.14 8.53 -1.07
C SER A 68 7.68 7.34 -1.93
N ASP A 69 8.25 6.18 -1.64
CA ASP A 69 7.87 4.93 -2.31
C ASP A 69 6.39 4.58 -2.09
N THR A 70 5.88 4.85 -0.89
CA THR A 70 4.45 4.66 -0.56
C THR A 70 3.55 5.59 -1.37
N ALA A 71 3.91 6.86 -1.57
CA ALA A 71 3.15 7.78 -2.42
C ALA A 71 3.07 7.28 -3.86
N ILE A 72 4.20 6.83 -4.42
CA ILE A 72 4.26 6.33 -5.80
C ILE A 72 3.38 5.08 -5.96
N VAL A 73 3.49 4.13 -5.03
CA VAL A 73 2.68 2.89 -5.07
C VAL A 73 1.19 3.19 -4.93
N LYS A 74 0.79 4.08 -4.02
CA LYS A 74 -0.61 4.50 -3.88
C LYS A 74 -1.12 5.18 -5.15
N ALA A 75 -0.33 6.10 -5.72
CA ALA A 75 -0.67 6.79 -6.96
C ALA A 75 -0.86 5.80 -8.12
N LEU A 76 0.00 4.78 -8.21
CA LEU A 76 -0.18 3.74 -9.22
C LEU A 76 -1.46 2.95 -8.98
N ASN A 77 -1.78 2.56 -7.74
CA ASN A 77 -2.99 1.79 -7.43
C ASN A 77 -4.30 2.59 -7.58
N ASN A 78 -4.22 3.92 -7.75
CA ASN A 78 -5.39 4.75 -7.98
C ASN A 78 -6.07 4.38 -9.31
N LYS A 79 -7.41 4.37 -9.34
CA LYS A 79 -8.21 4.09 -10.54
C LYS A 79 -7.87 5.04 -11.70
N LYS A 80 -7.52 6.29 -11.40
CA LYS A 80 -7.08 7.28 -12.41
C LYS A 80 -5.79 6.84 -13.13
N ALA A 81 -4.93 6.09 -12.44
CA ALA A 81 -3.66 5.59 -12.97
C ALA A 81 -3.76 4.21 -13.65
N ALA A 82 -4.95 3.61 -13.75
CA ALA A 82 -5.13 2.25 -14.27
C ALA A 82 -4.61 2.09 -15.71
N LYS A 83 -4.74 3.13 -16.54
CA LYS A 83 -4.29 3.14 -17.94
C LYS A 83 -2.82 3.57 -18.12
N ILE A 84 -2.09 3.79 -17.02
CA ILE A 84 -0.70 4.22 -17.06
C ILE A 84 0.21 3.01 -17.15
N TYR A 85 0.88 2.87 -18.29
CA TYR A 85 1.91 1.86 -18.56
C TYR A 85 3.28 2.51 -18.79
N SER A 86 3.53 3.70 -18.23
CA SER A 86 4.87 4.28 -18.22
C SER A 86 5.07 5.21 -17.05
N LEU A 87 6.21 5.10 -16.36
CA LEU A 87 6.59 6.00 -15.27
C LEU A 87 6.96 7.41 -15.75
N ARG A 88 7.15 7.60 -17.06
CA ARG A 88 7.41 8.90 -17.69
C ARG A 88 6.15 9.60 -18.17
N ALA A 89 4.98 9.03 -17.89
CA ALA A 89 3.71 9.64 -18.24
C ALA A 89 3.53 10.98 -17.48
N PRO A 90 3.24 12.09 -18.17
CA PRO A 90 3.15 13.40 -17.53
C PRO A 90 2.00 13.47 -16.52
N HIS A 91 0.89 12.77 -16.79
CA HIS A 91 -0.27 12.71 -15.91
C HIS A 91 -0.05 11.85 -14.65
N LEU A 92 1.06 11.09 -14.57
CA LEU A 92 1.41 10.36 -13.35
C LEU A 92 1.94 11.29 -12.26
N ILE A 93 2.66 12.36 -12.64
CA ILE A 93 3.30 13.27 -11.68
C ILE A 93 2.28 13.96 -10.77
N PRO A 94 1.18 14.56 -11.29
CA PRO A 94 0.15 15.16 -10.44
C PRO A 94 -0.50 14.17 -9.48
N LEU A 95 -0.69 12.91 -9.90
CA LEU A 95 -1.26 11.86 -9.05
C LEU A 95 -0.32 11.51 -7.90
N ILE A 96 0.99 11.41 -8.16
CA ILE A 96 1.99 11.17 -7.11
C ILE A 96 2.02 12.35 -6.13
N GLU A 97 1.96 13.59 -6.63
CA GLU A 97 1.94 14.78 -5.80
C GLU A 97 0.69 14.86 -4.90
N GLU A 98 -0.48 14.50 -5.44
CA GLU A 98 -1.74 14.42 -4.68
C GLU A 98 -1.60 13.42 -3.52
N GLU A 99 -1.12 12.21 -3.80
CA GLU A 99 -0.93 11.16 -2.79
C GLU A 99 0.17 11.49 -1.79
N GLN A 100 1.26 12.14 -2.24
CA GLN A 100 2.34 12.61 -1.36
C GLN A 100 1.81 13.65 -0.37
N LYS A 101 1.03 14.63 -0.84
CA LYS A 101 0.39 15.64 0.03
C LYS A 101 -0.51 14.98 1.07
N GLN A 102 -1.34 14.01 0.66
CA GLN A 102 -2.21 13.29 1.59
C GLN A 102 -1.42 12.52 2.66
N LEU A 103 -0.32 11.87 2.28
CA LEU A 103 0.56 11.19 3.23
C LEU A 103 1.22 12.17 4.20
N ASP A 104 1.67 13.31 3.72
CA ASP A 104 2.31 14.33 4.55
C ASP A 104 1.32 14.97 5.54
N SER A 105 0.05 15.13 5.15
CA SER A 105 -1.03 15.54 6.05
C SER A 105 -1.33 14.48 7.12
N GLN A 106 -1.49 13.22 6.74
CA GLN A 106 -1.76 12.11 7.69
C GLN A 106 -0.66 11.96 8.74
N ASN A 107 0.60 12.13 8.35
CA ASN A 107 1.73 12.08 9.28
C ASN A 107 1.71 13.23 10.32
N LYS A 108 1.16 14.40 9.96
CA LYS A 108 1.00 15.51 10.90
C LYS A 108 -0.09 15.23 11.93
N ASP A 109 -1.22 14.67 11.51
CA ASP A 109 -2.34 14.38 12.42
C ASP A 109 -2.01 13.28 13.43
N LEU A 110 -1.21 12.28 13.04
CA LEU A 110 -0.77 11.20 13.95
C LEU A 110 0.28 11.65 14.98
N SER A 111 0.88 12.82 14.80
CA SER A 111 1.86 13.38 15.74
C SER A 111 1.23 14.08 16.94
N ILE A 112 -0.10 14.13 17.02
CA ILE A 112 -0.81 14.61 18.22
C ILE A 112 -0.49 13.65 19.37
N SER A 113 0.26 14.14 20.35
CA SER A 113 0.60 13.40 21.57
C SER A 113 -0.69 13.02 22.29
N ILE A 114 -1.08 11.75 22.19
CA ILE A 114 -2.10 11.18 23.07
C ILE A 114 -1.49 11.19 24.47
N ASP A 115 -1.92 12.14 25.30
CA ASP A 115 -1.66 12.11 26.73
C ASP A 115 -2.28 10.82 27.28
N ARG A 116 -1.45 9.80 27.47
CA ARG A 116 -1.82 8.58 28.18
C ARG A 116 -1.81 8.89 29.68
N SER A 117 -2.65 9.83 30.12
CA SER A 117 -2.91 9.96 31.55
C SER A 117 -3.60 8.68 32.02
N ASP A 118 -2.95 7.98 32.96
CA ASP A 118 -3.38 6.71 33.60
C ASP A 118 -4.65 6.84 34.45
N LYS A 119 -5.62 7.68 34.05
CA LYS A 119 -6.94 7.77 34.66
C LYS A 119 -8.00 7.24 33.71
N LYS A 120 -7.90 5.95 33.36
CA LYS A 120 -9.07 5.22 32.86
C LYS A 120 -10.06 5.04 34.01
N ILE A 121 -10.94 6.03 34.19
CA ILE A 121 -12.18 5.82 34.94
C ILE A 121 -13.04 4.92 34.05
N PHE A 122 -12.97 3.61 34.30
CA PHE A 122 -13.95 2.68 33.74
C PHE A 122 -15.32 3.12 34.25
N ARG A 123 -16.14 3.67 33.37
CA ARG A 123 -17.55 3.95 33.67
C ARG A 123 -18.21 2.60 33.91
N GLN A 124 -18.50 2.28 35.16
CA GLN A 124 -19.37 1.15 35.49
C GLN A 124 -20.74 1.46 34.90
N THR A 125 -21.08 0.79 33.80
CA THR A 125 -22.45 0.79 33.30
C THR A 125 -23.32 0.11 34.35
N GLN A 126 -24.37 0.81 34.81
CA GLN A 126 -25.39 0.21 35.66
C GLN A 126 -25.90 -1.06 34.98
N GLN A 127 -25.76 -2.19 35.67
CA GLN A 127 -26.31 -3.47 35.26
C GLN A 127 -27.83 -3.32 35.18
N GLN A 128 -28.35 -3.12 33.98
CA GLN A 128 -29.76 -3.30 33.69
C GLN A 128 -30.01 -4.82 33.67
N ASN A 129 -30.93 -5.29 34.51
CA ASN A 129 -31.31 -6.69 34.66
C ASN A 129 -31.84 -7.25 33.34
N ASN A 130 -30.94 -7.76 32.50
CA ASN A 130 -31.29 -8.38 31.22
C ASN A 130 -31.79 -9.81 31.42
N ILE A 131 -32.59 -10.28 30.46
CA ILE A 131 -33.33 -11.56 30.46
C ILE A 131 -32.48 -12.77 30.92
N ILE A 132 -31.16 -12.76 30.65
CA ILE A 132 -30.23 -13.80 31.11
C ILE A 132 -30.09 -13.86 32.64
N SER A 133 -30.17 -12.73 33.36
CA SER A 133 -30.15 -12.73 34.83
C SER A 133 -31.41 -13.37 35.40
N ARG A 134 -32.57 -13.20 34.74
CA ARG A 134 -33.85 -13.81 35.14
C ARG A 134 -33.91 -15.32 34.86
N LEU A 135 -33.20 -15.81 33.85
CA LEU A 135 -33.16 -17.24 33.53
C LEU A 135 -32.37 -18.04 34.58
N LYS A 136 -31.37 -17.40 35.19
CA LYS A 136 -30.48 -18.03 36.19
C LYS A 136 -31.16 -18.25 37.55
N ASP A 137 -32.21 -17.49 37.85
CA ASP A 137 -33.02 -17.66 39.06
C ASP A 137 -34.01 -18.83 38.94
N LEU A 138 -34.33 -19.30 37.72
CA LEU A 138 -35.25 -20.42 37.49
C LEU A 138 -34.59 -21.81 37.60
N ASP A 139 -33.26 -21.87 37.48
CA ASP A 139 -32.50 -23.13 37.62
C ASP A 139 -32.16 -23.48 39.09
N ASN A 140 -32.61 -22.67 40.07
CA ASN A 140 -32.33 -22.85 41.49
C ASN A 140 -33.53 -23.37 42.31
N GLU A 141 -34.63 -23.79 41.67
CA GLU A 141 -35.74 -24.49 42.33
C GLU A 141 -35.79 -25.97 41.92
N PHE A 142 -34.75 -26.76 42.23
CA PHE A 142 -34.83 -28.22 42.41
C PHE A 142 -33.74 -28.72 43.37
#